data_AF-A0A7C5CAG9-F1
#
_entry.id   AF-A0A7C5CAG9-F1
#
_cell.length_a   1.000
_cell.length_b   1.000
_cell.length_c   1.000
_cell.angle_alpha   90.00
_cell.angle_beta   90.00
_cell.angle_gamma   90.00
#
_symmetry.space_group_name_H-M   'P 1'
#
loop_
_entity.id
_entity.type
_entity.pdbx_description
1 polymer ?
#
loop_
_entity_poly.entity_id
_entity_poly.type
_entity_poly.pdbx_seq_one_letter_code
_entity_poly.pdbx_strand_id
1 'polypeptide(L)'
;MRFVDIILGILIIPGFMLIFYNSDQLQQKGLWMGLTAALLGATFSILNKKWLIKEKEFKLTFIQLFSVLITISLFFLLFSGVFDLELHIPHGIDWFYMLIFAFFCTVLAYYLYLKAIHHISAFDVSLAFNMEPIYGIIMAALLLHDYREVSFYVYLGMIFITSIVFLDTTLKFKKKTM
;
A
#
# COMPACT_ATOMS: atom_id res chain seq x y z
N MET A 1 -19.33 0.82 10.47
CA MET A 1 -18.91 1.64 9.32
C MET A 1 -19.83 2.83 9.24
N ARG A 2 -19.31 4.05 9.13
CA ARG A 2 -20.16 5.25 9.03
C ARG A 2 -20.60 5.43 7.59
N PHE A 3 -21.78 6.00 7.37
CA PHE A 3 -22.24 6.35 6.03
C PHE A 3 -21.26 7.29 5.31
N VAL A 4 -20.61 8.19 6.06
CA VAL A 4 -19.55 9.08 5.56
C VAL A 4 -18.36 8.31 5.00
N ASP A 5 -17.93 7.22 5.65
CA ASP A 5 -16.81 6.40 5.18
C ASP A 5 -17.14 5.79 3.79
N ILE A 6 -18.39 5.38 3.57
CA ILE A 6 -18.85 4.83 2.28
C ILE A 6 -18.80 5.90 1.18
N ILE A 7 -19.29 7.12 1.47
CA ILE A 7 -19.26 8.23 0.51
C ILE A 7 -17.83 8.58 0.14
N LEU A 8 -16.94 8.70 1.14
CA LEU A 8 -15.53 9.03 0.91
C LEU A 8 -14.84 7.94 0.09
N GLY A 9 -15.14 6.67 0.33
CA GLY A 9 -14.63 5.54 -0.47
C GLY A 9 -15.05 5.63 -1.94
N ILE A 10 -16.31 5.95 -2.22
CA ILE A 10 -16.81 6.14 -3.60
C ILE A 10 -16.13 7.34 -4.24
N LEU A 11 -15.93 8.43 -3.48
CA LEU A 11 -15.36 9.66 -3.98
C LEU A 11 -13.90 9.53 -4.40
N ILE A 12 -13.17 8.50 -3.95
CA ILE A 12 -11.77 8.27 -4.35
C ILE A 12 -11.66 7.72 -5.77
N ILE A 13 -12.68 7.01 -6.26
CA ILE A 13 -12.67 6.35 -7.58
C ILE A 13 -12.42 7.36 -8.72
N PRO A 14 -13.14 8.51 -8.79
CA PRO A 14 -12.84 9.56 -9.77
C PRO A 14 -11.40 10.09 -9.68
N GLY A 15 -10.82 10.19 -8.48
CA GLY A 15 -9.44 10.63 -8.28
C GLY A 15 -8.44 9.70 -8.97
N PHE A 16 -8.63 8.38 -8.81
CA PHE A 16 -7.82 7.39 -9.53
C PHE A 16 -8.05 7.42 -11.04
N MET A 17 -9.30 7.61 -11.50
CA MET A 17 -9.58 7.76 -12.92
C MET A 17 -8.83 8.93 -13.55
N LEU A 18 -8.64 10.04 -12.83
CA LEU A 18 -7.87 11.19 -13.29
C LEU A 18 -6.37 10.89 -13.36
N ILE A 19 -5.82 10.18 -12.37
CA ILE A 19 -4.40 9.79 -12.35
C ILE A 19 -4.08 8.85 -13.52
N PHE A 20 -4.95 7.88 -13.79
CA PHE A 20 -4.74 6.89 -14.85
C PHE A 20 -5.36 7.26 -16.20
N TYR A 21 -5.88 8.49 -16.35
CA TYR A 21 -6.63 8.91 -17.54
C TYR A 21 -5.81 8.79 -18.83
N ASN A 22 -4.53 9.14 -18.76
CA ASN A 22 -3.63 9.22 -19.91
C ASN A 22 -2.63 8.05 -19.97
N SER A 23 -2.82 7.02 -19.14
CA SER A 23 -1.99 5.82 -19.18
C SER A 23 -2.36 5.03 -20.44
N ASP A 24 -1.36 4.67 -21.26
CA ASP A 24 -1.55 3.87 -22.47
C ASP A 24 -2.41 2.62 -22.22
N GLN A 25 -3.02 2.08 -23.28
CA GLN A 25 -3.81 0.82 -23.27
C GLN A 25 -3.06 -0.42 -22.72
N LEU A 26 -1.79 -0.28 -22.37
CA LEU A 26 -0.97 -1.29 -21.75
C LEU A 26 -1.34 -1.44 -20.27
N GLN A 27 -2.32 -2.33 -20.03
CA GLN A 27 -2.30 -3.40 -19.01
C GLN A 27 -3.69 -3.64 -18.39
N GLN A 28 -4.66 -4.09 -19.20
CA GLN A 28 -5.86 -4.75 -18.64
C GLN A 28 -5.48 -5.85 -17.63
N LYS A 29 -4.37 -6.56 -17.86
CA LYS A 29 -3.82 -7.57 -16.92
C LYS A 29 -3.37 -6.94 -15.59
N GLY A 30 -2.72 -5.78 -15.63
CA GLY A 30 -2.29 -5.03 -14.45
C GLY A 30 -3.48 -4.54 -13.63
N LEU A 31 -4.56 -4.10 -14.29
CA LEU A 31 -5.81 -3.72 -13.63
C LEU A 31 -6.43 -4.91 -12.88
N TRP A 32 -6.55 -6.08 -13.52
CA TRP A 32 -7.05 -7.28 -12.87
C TRP A 32 -6.18 -7.73 -11.70
N MET A 33 -4.86 -7.64 -11.85
CA MET A 33 -3.91 -7.96 -10.77
C MET A 33 -3.99 -6.95 -9.60
N GLY A 34 -4.19 -5.67 -9.90
CA GLY A 34 -4.41 -4.62 -8.90
C GLY A 34 -5.72 -4.83 -8.15
N LEU A 35 -6.80 -5.21 -8.84
CA LEU A 35 -8.09 -5.52 -8.23
C LEU A 35 -8.00 -6.75 -7.30
N THR A 36 -7.32 -7.82 -7.73
CA THR A 36 -7.11 -8.99 -6.87
C THR A 36 -6.22 -8.66 -5.67
N ALA A 37 -5.15 -7.87 -5.86
CA ALA A 37 -4.31 -7.38 -4.78
C ALA A 37 -5.09 -6.52 -3.78
N ALA A 38 -5.96 -5.62 -4.26
CA ALA A 38 -6.81 -4.79 -3.39
C ALA A 38 -7.80 -5.64 -2.57
N LEU A 39 -8.42 -6.66 -3.18
CA LEU A 39 -9.30 -7.59 -2.48
C LEU A 39 -8.56 -8.38 -1.39
N LEU A 40 -7.38 -8.91 -1.71
CA LEU A 40 -6.53 -9.63 -0.76
C LEU A 40 -6.04 -8.71 0.35
N GLY A 41 -5.61 -7.49 0.03
CA GLY A 41 -5.16 -6.48 0.99
C GLY A 41 -6.26 -6.04 1.95
N ALA A 42 -7.48 -5.82 1.46
CA ALA A 42 -8.64 -5.52 2.29
C ALA A 42 -8.98 -6.67 3.24
N THR A 43 -9.00 -7.90 2.71
CA THR A 43 -9.25 -9.12 3.50
C THR A 43 -8.17 -9.30 4.58
N PHE A 44 -6.91 -9.09 4.21
CA PHE A 44 -5.76 -9.16 5.11
C PHE A 44 -5.85 -8.12 6.24
N SER A 45 -6.21 -6.87 5.94
CA SER A 45 -6.39 -5.82 6.95
C SER A 45 -7.51 -6.17 7.95
N ILE A 46 -8.64 -6.70 7.46
CA ILE A 46 -9.76 -7.13 8.31
C ILE A 46 -9.34 -8.31 9.21
N LEU A 47 -8.65 -9.31 8.64
CA LEU A 47 -8.15 -10.46 9.39
C LEU A 47 -7.12 -10.04 10.43
N ASN A 48 -6.16 -9.19 10.07
CA ASN A 48 -5.18 -8.64 11.01
C ASN A 48 -5.86 -8.01 12.21
N LYS A 49 -6.87 -7.16 11.99
CA LYS A 49 -7.63 -6.54 13.08
C LYS A 49 -8.31 -7.56 14.00
N LYS A 50 -8.81 -8.68 13.45
CA LYS A 50 -9.43 -9.75 14.25
C LYS A 50 -8.41 -10.54 15.08
N TRP A 51 -7.20 -10.77 14.56
CA TRP A 51 -6.17 -11.56 15.22
C TRP A 51 -5.34 -10.74 16.21
N LEU A 52 -5.16 -9.44 15.98
CA LEU A 52 -4.53 -8.47 16.89
C LEU A 52 -5.26 -8.31 18.23
N ILE A 53 -6.56 -8.64 18.29
CA ILE A 53 -7.30 -8.62 19.56
C ILE A 53 -6.79 -9.71 20.53
N LYS A 54 -6.15 -10.78 20.01
CA LYS A 54 -5.77 -11.96 20.80
C LYS A 54 -4.28 -12.06 21.10
N GLU A 55 -3.43 -11.36 20.36
CA GLU A 55 -1.97 -11.56 20.38
C GLU A 55 -1.24 -10.22 20.38
N LYS A 56 -0.01 -10.19 20.93
CA LYS A 56 0.85 -8.99 20.90
C LYS A 56 1.33 -8.71 19.46
N GLU A 57 1.43 -7.43 19.10
CA GLU A 57 1.74 -6.93 17.75
C GLU A 57 3.09 -7.46 17.24
N PHE A 58 4.09 -7.53 18.12
CA PHE A 58 5.42 -8.05 17.77
C PHE A 58 5.39 -9.55 17.43
N LYS A 59 4.65 -10.34 18.19
CA LYS A 59 4.52 -11.80 17.95
C LYS A 59 3.79 -12.06 16.64
N LEU A 60 2.74 -11.29 16.35
CA LEU A 60 2.01 -11.40 15.08
C LEU A 60 2.89 -11.00 13.89
N THR A 61 3.63 -9.89 14.01
CA THR A 61 4.60 -9.44 12.99
C THR A 61 5.60 -10.54 12.67
N PHE A 62 6.20 -11.15 13.70
CA PHE A 62 7.18 -12.22 13.53
C PHE A 62 6.59 -13.44 12.79
N ILE A 63 5.41 -13.91 13.23
CA ILE A 63 4.74 -15.06 12.61
C ILE A 63 4.42 -14.78 11.14
N GLN A 64 3.97 -13.56 10.82
CA GLN A 64 3.59 -13.21 9.45
C GLN A 64 4.79 -13.08 8.53
N LEU A 65 5.85 -12.41 8.96
CA LEU A 65 7.08 -12.32 8.17
C LEU A 65 7.74 -13.69 7.98
N PHE A 66 7.71 -14.54 9.01
CA PHE A 66 8.21 -15.91 8.90
C PHE A 66 7.35 -16.77 7.96
N SER A 67 6.03 -16.62 8.00
CA SER A 67 5.13 -17.28 7.04
C SER A 67 5.41 -16.81 5.62
N VAL A 68 5.62 -15.51 5.39
CA VAL A 68 5.97 -14.96 4.08
C VAL A 68 7.29 -15.56 3.58
N LEU A 69 8.30 -15.67 4.44
CA LEU A 69 9.57 -16.30 4.09
C LEU A 69 9.36 -17.74 3.60
N ILE A 70 8.58 -18.55 4.33
CA ILE A 70 8.31 -19.94 3.95
C ILE A 70 7.52 -20.00 2.63
N THR A 71 6.43 -19.23 2.52
CA THR A 71 5.55 -19.27 1.34
C THR A 71 6.27 -18.81 0.08
N ILE A 72 7.06 -17.73 0.14
CA ILE A 72 7.84 -17.25 -1.02
C ILE A 72 8.94 -18.26 -1.38
N SER A 73 9.66 -18.79 -0.40
CA SER A 73 10.71 -19.79 -0.65
C SER A 73 10.15 -21.05 -1.31
N LEU A 74 9.00 -21.54 -0.83
CA LEU A 74 8.33 -22.70 -1.42
C LEU A 74 7.80 -22.41 -2.82
N PHE A 75 7.26 -21.21 -3.05
CA PHE A 75 6.82 -20.79 -4.38
C PHE A 75 7.98 -20.80 -5.38
N PHE A 76 9.12 -20.20 -5.02
CA PHE A 76 10.31 -20.24 -5.89
C PHE A 76 10.80 -21.67 -6.12
N LEU A 77 10.81 -22.52 -5.10
CA LEU A 77 11.23 -23.92 -5.25
C LEU A 77 10.35 -24.68 -6.25
N LEU A 78 9.02 -24.52 -6.18
CA LEU A 78 8.06 -25.25 -7.01
C LEU A 78 7.95 -24.71 -8.45
N PHE A 79 8.20 -23.41 -8.65
CA PHE A 79 7.97 -22.73 -9.94
C PHE A 79 9.25 -22.28 -10.65
N SER A 80 10.44 -22.53 -10.08
CA SER A 80 11.74 -22.16 -10.68
C SER A 80 11.97 -22.73 -12.09
N GLY A 81 11.35 -23.86 -12.44
CA GLY A 81 11.44 -24.45 -13.79
C GLY A 81 10.36 -24.00 -14.79
N VAL A 82 9.36 -23.23 -14.35
CA VAL A 82 8.23 -22.78 -15.18
C VAL A 82 8.44 -21.34 -15.68
N PHE A 83 9.15 -20.53 -14.91
CA PHE A 83 9.49 -19.16 -15.26
C PHE A 83 10.99 -19.08 -15.50
N ASP A 84 11.43 -18.46 -16.60
CA ASP A 84 12.84 -18.09 -16.85
C ASP A 84 13.23 -16.97 -15.85
N LEU A 85 13.35 -17.33 -14.59
CA LEU A 85 13.76 -16.44 -13.51
C LEU A 85 15.28 -16.53 -13.41
N GLU A 86 15.97 -15.61 -14.09
CA GLU A 86 17.41 -15.41 -13.85
C GLU A 86 17.62 -14.93 -12.41
N LEU A 87 18.03 -15.86 -11.56
CA LEU A 87 18.26 -15.61 -10.14
C LEU A 87 19.56 -14.82 -9.98
N HIS A 88 19.44 -13.49 -9.99
CA HIS A 88 20.54 -12.59 -9.72
C HIS A 88 20.86 -12.60 -8.23
N ILE A 89 21.98 -13.22 -7.88
CA ILE A 89 22.46 -13.24 -6.51
C ILE A 89 23.07 -11.86 -6.21
N PRO A 90 22.60 -11.14 -5.18
CA PRO A 90 23.16 -9.83 -4.83
C PRO A 90 24.63 -9.96 -4.41
N HIS A 91 25.44 -8.97 -4.77
CA HIS A 91 26.88 -8.99 -4.51
C HIS A 91 27.35 -7.68 -3.85
N GLY A 92 28.32 -7.78 -2.93
CA GLY A 92 28.95 -6.61 -2.31
C GLY A 92 27.98 -5.72 -1.54
N ILE A 93 27.84 -4.46 -1.97
CA ILE A 93 27.03 -3.42 -1.30
C ILE A 93 25.53 -3.68 -1.38
N ASP A 94 25.07 -4.51 -2.32
CA ASP A 94 23.66 -4.82 -2.50
C ASP A 94 23.07 -5.47 -1.24
N TRP A 95 23.85 -6.31 -0.55
CA TRP A 95 23.44 -6.89 0.73
C TRP A 95 23.18 -5.84 1.81
N PHE A 96 23.97 -4.77 1.82
CA PHE A 96 23.80 -3.68 2.77
C PHE A 96 22.51 -2.91 2.49
N TYR A 97 22.24 -2.55 1.22
CA TYR A 97 20.98 -1.91 0.85
C TYR A 97 19.77 -2.81 1.12
N MET A 98 19.86 -4.11 0.80
CA MET A 98 18.80 -5.07 1.10
C MET A 98 18.51 -5.16 2.60
N LEU A 99 19.53 -5.17 3.46
CA LEU A 99 19.34 -5.17 4.91
C LEU A 99 18.64 -3.90 5.39
N ILE A 100 19.00 -2.74 4.85
CA ILE A 100 18.33 -1.47 5.15
C ILE A 100 16.87 -1.53 4.73
N PHE A 101 16.57 -1.92 3.48
CA PHE A 101 15.20 -2.03 3.01
C PHE A 101 14.39 -3.07 3.79
N ALA A 102 14.96 -4.25 4.06
CA ALA A 102 14.28 -5.30 4.82
C ALA A 102 13.95 -4.83 6.25
N PHE A 103 14.88 -4.15 6.93
CA PHE A 103 14.63 -3.73 8.30
C PHE A 103 13.72 -2.50 8.37
N PHE A 104 14.03 -1.43 7.65
CA PHE A 104 13.30 -0.16 7.75
C PHE A 104 11.99 -0.18 6.95
N CYS A 105 12.02 -0.67 5.72
CA CYS A 105 10.86 -0.64 4.82
C CYS A 105 9.91 -1.82 5.06
N THR A 106 10.41 -2.98 5.54
CA THR A 106 9.55 -4.15 5.80
C THR A 106 9.26 -4.33 7.28
N VAL A 107 10.25 -4.67 8.11
CA VAL A 107 10.02 -5.05 9.52
C VAL A 107 9.43 -3.88 10.32
N LEU A 108 10.08 -2.72 10.28
CA LEU A 108 9.67 -1.55 11.05
C LEU A 108 8.34 -0.98 10.56
N ALA A 109 8.19 -0.77 9.25
CA ALA A 109 6.95 -0.25 8.68
C ALA A 109 5.76 -1.16 8.98
N TYR A 110 5.95 -2.49 8.86
CA TYR A 110 4.88 -3.45 9.12
C TYR A 110 4.52 -3.55 10.60
N TYR A 111 5.51 -3.49 11.49
CA TYR A 111 5.27 -3.39 12.94
C TYR A 111 4.47 -2.12 13.29
N LEU A 112 4.85 -0.97 12.73
CA LEU A 112 4.14 0.30 12.94
C LEU A 112 2.72 0.26 12.36
N TYR A 113 2.53 -0.38 11.21
CA TYR A 113 1.21 -0.64 10.61
C TYR A 113 0.31 -1.45 11.55
N LEU A 114 0.81 -2.57 12.09
CA LEU A 114 0.06 -3.40 13.04
C LEU A 114 -0.22 -2.66 14.37
N LYS A 115 0.68 -1.77 14.78
CA LYS A 115 0.43 -0.89 15.93
C LYS A 115 -0.61 0.18 15.62
N ALA A 116 -0.61 0.73 14.41
CA ALA A 116 -1.57 1.76 14.00
C ALA A 116 -3.00 1.22 13.92
N ILE A 117 -3.21 0.00 13.42
CA ILE A 117 -4.55 -0.59 13.27
C ILE A 117 -5.29 -0.81 14.61
N HIS A 118 -4.58 -0.73 15.76
CA HIS A 118 -5.19 -0.66 17.10
C HIS A 118 -5.89 0.68 17.37
N HIS A 119 -5.38 1.76 16.79
CA HIS A 119 -5.84 3.12 17.07
C HIS A 119 -6.75 3.68 15.98
N ILE A 120 -6.68 3.13 14.76
CA ILE A 120 -7.46 3.60 13.62
C ILE A 120 -8.32 2.48 13.01
N SER A 121 -9.36 2.87 12.28
CA SER A 121 -10.26 1.92 11.64
C SER A 121 -9.59 1.24 10.43
N ALA A 122 -10.04 0.04 10.03
CA ALA A 122 -9.51 -0.61 8.83
C ALA A 122 -9.79 0.23 7.56
N PHE A 123 -10.87 1.02 7.57
CA PHE A 123 -11.16 1.98 6.52
C PHE A 123 -10.13 3.12 6.49
N ASP A 124 -9.74 3.65 7.65
CA ASP A 124 -8.77 4.75 7.76
C ASP A 124 -7.39 4.30 7.25
N VAL A 125 -7.01 3.07 7.58
CA VAL A 125 -5.79 2.43 7.07
C VAL A 125 -5.86 2.30 5.55
N SER A 126 -6.97 1.80 5.01
CA SER A 126 -7.17 1.69 3.56
C SER A 126 -7.14 3.05 2.87
N LEU A 127 -7.66 4.09 3.53
CA LEU A 127 -7.65 5.45 3.02
C LEU A 127 -6.24 6.05 3.03
N ALA A 128 -5.45 5.78 4.06
CA ALA A 128 -4.04 6.19 4.13
C ALA A 128 -3.20 5.54 3.02
N PHE A 129 -3.46 4.27 2.69
CA PHE A 129 -2.78 3.58 1.58
C PHE A 129 -3.09 4.18 0.22
N ASN A 130 -4.25 4.82 0.02
CA ASN A 130 -4.55 5.50 -1.25
C ASN A 130 -3.61 6.69 -1.53
N MET A 131 -2.85 7.14 -0.55
CA MET A 131 -1.83 8.16 -0.78
C MET A 131 -0.47 7.60 -1.22
N GLU A 132 -0.21 6.30 -1.07
CA GLU A 132 1.00 5.64 -1.59
C GLU A 132 1.33 6.06 -3.04
N PRO A 133 0.40 5.99 -4.00
CA PRO A 133 0.66 6.46 -5.36
C PRO A 133 0.97 7.95 -5.45
N ILE A 134 0.39 8.79 -4.58
CA ILE A 134 0.62 10.24 -4.60
C ILE A 134 2.05 10.55 -4.16
N TYR A 135 2.49 10.00 -3.03
CA TYR A 135 3.88 10.19 -2.60
C TYR A 135 4.86 9.57 -3.60
N GLY A 136 4.50 8.43 -4.21
CA GLY A 136 5.28 7.81 -5.28
C GLY A 136 5.49 8.75 -6.47
N ILE A 137 4.42 9.39 -6.97
CA ILE A 137 4.49 10.37 -8.06
C ILE A 137 5.35 11.58 -7.66
N ILE A 138 5.18 12.10 -6.44
CA ILE A 138 5.97 13.22 -5.94
C ILE A 138 7.46 12.86 -5.86
N MET A 139 7.77 11.70 -5.29
CA MET A 139 9.15 11.21 -5.16
C MET A 139 9.78 10.95 -6.52
N ALA A 140 9.05 10.38 -7.47
CA ALA A 140 9.52 10.20 -8.83
C ALA A 140 9.82 11.54 -9.50
N ALA A 141 8.91 12.52 -9.40
CA ALA A 141 9.11 13.85 -9.96
C ALA A 141 10.34 14.58 -9.36
N LEU A 142 10.60 14.40 -8.05
CA LEU A 142 11.73 15.03 -7.37
C LEU A 142 13.07 14.33 -7.65
N LEU A 143 13.11 13.00 -7.65
CA LEU A 143 14.34 12.22 -7.83
C LEU A 143 14.74 12.09 -9.30
N LEU A 144 13.77 11.78 -10.18
CA LEU A 144 14.01 11.61 -11.61
C LEU A 144 13.95 12.94 -12.38
N HIS A 145 13.57 14.04 -11.71
CA HIS A 145 13.40 15.37 -12.30
C HIS A 145 12.39 15.40 -13.47
N ASP A 146 11.46 14.44 -13.47
CA ASP A 146 10.50 14.22 -14.56
C ASP A 146 9.17 14.96 -14.36
N TYR A 147 9.23 16.14 -13.73
CA TYR A 147 8.05 16.94 -13.41
C TYR A 147 7.33 17.49 -14.65
N ARG A 148 7.93 17.41 -15.85
CA ARG A 148 7.37 17.95 -17.09
C ARG A 148 6.55 16.93 -17.87
N GLU A 149 6.77 15.64 -17.67
CA GLU A 149 6.02 14.57 -18.36
C GLU A 149 4.72 14.21 -17.62
N VAL A 150 4.52 14.73 -16.41
CA VAL A 150 3.29 14.53 -15.64
C VAL A 150 2.13 15.33 -16.24
N SER A 151 1.09 14.63 -16.70
CA SER A 151 -0.12 15.25 -17.26
C SER A 151 -0.88 16.09 -16.23
N PHE A 152 -1.53 17.16 -16.69
CA PHE A 152 -2.39 18.02 -15.86
C PHE A 152 -3.45 17.22 -15.06
N TYR A 153 -4.00 16.16 -15.64
CA TYR A 153 -4.99 15.30 -14.98
C TYR A 153 -4.42 14.56 -13.76
N VAL A 154 -3.14 14.20 -13.80
CA VAL A 154 -2.46 13.55 -12.67
C VAL A 154 -2.36 14.49 -11.49
N TYR A 155 -2.02 15.77 -11.73
CA TYR A 155 -2.02 16.79 -10.67
C TYR A 155 -3.41 17.00 -10.06
N LEU A 156 -4.46 17.04 -10.90
CA LEU A 156 -5.83 17.17 -10.43
C LEU A 156 -6.23 15.97 -9.56
N GLY A 157 -5.91 14.75 -10.01
CA GLY A 157 -6.16 13.52 -9.25
C GLY A 157 -5.42 13.48 -7.92
N MET A 158 -4.14 13.88 -7.89
CA MET A 158 -3.36 13.97 -6.65
C MET A 158 -3.97 14.94 -5.63
N ILE A 159 -4.32 16.16 -6.06
CA ILE A 159 -4.97 17.15 -5.20
C ILE A 159 -6.31 16.61 -4.67
N PHE A 160 -7.07 15.95 -5.54
CA PHE A 160 -8.38 15.43 -5.21
C PHE A 160 -8.32 14.30 -4.17
N ILE A 161 -7.51 13.26 -4.39
CA ILE A 161 -7.36 12.16 -3.41
C ILE A 161 -6.80 12.70 -2.10
N THR A 162 -5.79 13.58 -2.17
CA THR A 162 -5.23 14.24 -0.97
C THR A 162 -6.33 14.93 -0.17
N SER A 163 -7.15 15.75 -0.82
CA SER A 163 -8.25 16.47 -0.19
C SER A 163 -9.24 15.55 0.52
N ILE A 164 -9.56 14.38 -0.06
CA ILE A 164 -10.48 13.40 0.54
C ILE A 164 -9.91 12.81 1.83
N VAL A 165 -8.64 12.41 1.83
CA VAL A 165 -7.99 11.87 3.04
C VAL A 165 -7.91 12.92 4.14
N PHE A 166 -7.56 14.16 3.80
CA PHE A 166 -7.54 15.27 4.75
C PHE A 166 -8.94 15.58 5.29
N LEU A 167 -9.98 15.51 4.45
CA LEU A 167 -11.37 15.66 4.87
C LEU A 167 -11.79 14.58 5.87
N ASP A 168 -11.49 13.32 5.60
CA ASP A 168 -11.78 12.21 6.53
C ASP A 168 -11.10 12.41 7.89
N THR A 169 -9.82 12.75 7.85
CA THR A 169 -8.99 12.99 9.03
C THR A 169 -9.56 14.13 9.86
N THR A 170 -9.86 15.27 9.25
CA THR A 170 -10.40 16.46 9.95
C THR A 170 -11.81 16.24 10.52
N LEU A 171 -12.69 15.53 9.80
CA LEU A 171 -14.03 15.16 10.28
C LEU A 171 -13.96 14.26 11.53
N LYS A 172 -12.99 13.35 11.58
CA LYS A 172 -12.75 12.47 12.74
C LYS A 172 -12.14 13.23 13.92
N PHE A 173 -11.21 14.15 13.66
CA PHE A 173 -10.67 15.02 14.72
C PHE A 173 -11.75 15.89 15.37
N LYS A 174 -12.57 16.60 14.57
CA LYS A 174 -13.65 17.45 15.12
C LYS A 174 -14.64 16.70 16.00
N LYS A 175 -14.91 15.43 15.69
CA LYS A 175 -15.87 14.61 16.43
C LYS A 175 -15.29 13.92 17.68
N LYS A 176 -13.98 14.01 17.90
CA LYS A 176 -13.31 13.55 19.13
C LYS A 176 -13.15 14.69 20.15
N THR A 177 -13.21 15.94 19.69
CA THR A 177 -13.12 17.16 20.51
C THR A 177 -14.49 17.68 20.97
N MET A 178 -15.59 17.14 20.43
CA MET A 178 -16.98 17.43 20.82
C MET A 178 -17.57 16.23 21.56
#